data_AF-A0A1V6SRG6-F1
#
_entry.id   AF-A0A1V6SRG6-F1
#
_cell.length_a   1.000
_cell.length_b   1.000
_cell.length_c   1.000
_cell.angle_alpha   90.00
_cell.angle_beta   90.00
_cell.angle_gamma   90.00
#
_symmetry.space_group_name_H-M   'P 1'
#
loop_
_entity.id
_entity.type
_entity.pdbx_description
1 polymer ?
#
loop_
_entity_poly.entity_id
_entity_poly.type
_entity_poly.pdbx_seq_one_letter_code
_entity_poly.pdbx_strand_id
1 'polypeptide(L)'
;MALSKIAALSTLLASATMVAGHGYVSSIVANGKNHTGYLVNEYAYSDSPPKSIGWSTTATDLGFEDGTQLSDPDIICHRDGKNGALSADVKAGSDIDIQWTEWPESHHGPVITYLASCNGDCSSVDKTKLEFFKIDAVGLIDGSNVPGNWGTDKLIKAGNRWTVTIPDSIAAGEYVMRHEIIALHSAGTKDQAQFYPQCLNLKVTGGGSDKPDGTLGEKLYTDTDKGILVDIYSSLSNYVMPGPKLYSA
;
A
#
# COMPACT_ATOMS: atom_id res chain seq x y z
N MET A 1 -67.30 21.82 17.15
CA MET A 1 -66.18 22.53 16.48
C MET A 1 -64.94 22.30 17.32
N ALA A 2 -64.02 21.46 16.84
CA ALA A 2 -62.61 21.79 16.55
C ALA A 2 -61.68 21.64 17.78
N LEU A 3 -60.49 21.05 17.75
CA LEU A 3 -59.70 20.29 16.78
C LEU A 3 -58.58 19.67 17.65
N SER A 4 -58.48 18.34 17.75
CA SER A 4 -57.38 17.70 18.48
C SER A 4 -56.13 17.70 17.59
N LYS A 5 -55.09 18.42 18.01
CA LYS A 5 -53.80 18.49 17.31
C LYS A 5 -52.94 17.31 17.73
N ILE A 6 -52.90 16.25 16.91
CA ILE A 6 -51.89 15.20 17.01
C ILE A 6 -50.65 15.70 16.27
N ALA A 7 -49.64 16.13 17.02
CA ALA A 7 -48.32 16.42 16.47
C ALA A 7 -47.58 15.09 16.25
N ALA A 8 -47.54 14.61 15.00
CA ALA A 8 -46.67 13.51 14.61
C ALA A 8 -45.24 14.02 14.53
N LEU A 9 -44.40 13.62 15.49
CA LEU A 9 -42.97 13.89 15.48
C LEU A 9 -42.28 12.82 14.63
N SER A 10 -42.05 13.11 13.35
CA SER A 10 -41.30 12.26 12.45
C SER A 10 -39.80 12.41 12.73
N THR A 11 -39.21 11.59 13.58
CA THR A 11 -37.75 11.50 13.73
C THR A 11 -37.19 10.76 12.51
N LEU A 12 -36.70 11.51 11.53
CA LEU A 12 -35.90 10.98 10.44
C LEU A 12 -34.52 10.60 10.99
N LEU A 13 -34.27 9.32 11.26
CA LEU A 13 -32.91 8.82 11.48
C LEU A 13 -32.19 8.87 10.13
N ALA A 14 -31.43 9.95 9.89
CA ALA A 14 -30.41 9.96 8.85
C ALA A 14 -29.23 9.11 9.35
N SER A 15 -29.26 7.81 9.04
CA SER A 15 -28.07 6.98 9.13
C SER A 15 -27.10 7.47 8.06
N ALA A 16 -26.19 8.37 8.43
CA ALA A 16 -25.01 8.63 7.62
C ALA A 16 -24.19 7.34 7.62
N THR A 17 -24.41 6.49 6.62
CA THR A 17 -23.43 5.47 6.25
C THR A 17 -22.21 6.26 5.79
N MET A 18 -21.27 6.53 6.71
CA MET A 18 -19.93 6.87 6.30
C MET A 18 -19.41 5.63 5.60
N VAL A 19 -19.54 5.60 4.28
CA VAL A 19 -18.71 4.70 3.48
C VAL A 19 -17.31 5.24 3.71
N ALA A 20 -16.58 4.63 4.64
CA ALA A 20 -15.15 4.84 4.75
C ALA A 20 -14.56 4.32 3.44
N GLY A 21 -14.38 5.21 2.47
CA GLY A 21 -13.68 4.88 1.25
C GLY A 21 -12.19 4.85 1.57
N HIS A 22 -11.55 3.74 1.22
CA HIS A 22 -10.09 3.50 1.19
C HIS A 22 -9.43 3.00 2.50
N GLY A 23 -8.26 2.36 2.36
CA GLY A 23 -7.67 1.50 3.38
C GLY A 23 -6.16 1.65 3.54
N TYR A 24 -5.61 1.05 4.58
CA TYR A 24 -4.19 1.14 4.95
C TYR A 24 -3.71 -0.17 5.58
N VAL A 25 -2.40 -0.34 5.71
CA VAL A 25 -1.82 -1.51 6.40
C VAL A 25 -1.90 -1.30 7.91
N SER A 26 -2.77 -2.07 8.54
CA SER A 26 -3.00 -2.03 10.00
C SER A 26 -1.87 -2.71 10.79
N SER A 27 -1.29 -3.78 10.24
CA SER A 27 -0.26 -4.57 10.88
C SER A 27 0.43 -5.53 9.91
N ILE A 28 1.55 -6.10 10.34
CA ILE A 28 2.18 -7.25 9.70
C ILE A 28 2.42 -8.36 10.73
N VAL A 29 2.42 -9.61 10.29
CA VAL A 29 2.97 -10.74 11.05
C VAL A 29 4.28 -11.16 10.39
N ALA A 30 5.38 -11.04 11.13
CA ALA A 30 6.69 -11.48 10.69
C ALA A 30 7.31 -12.37 11.77
N ASN A 31 7.91 -13.50 11.37
CA ASN A 31 8.45 -14.49 12.31
C ASN A 31 7.44 -14.92 13.40
N GLY A 32 6.15 -14.99 13.07
CA GLY A 32 5.07 -15.34 14.00
C GLY A 32 4.73 -14.26 15.04
N LYS A 33 5.33 -13.06 14.94
CA LYS A 33 5.05 -11.91 15.81
C LYS A 33 4.24 -10.86 15.07
N ASN A 34 3.17 -10.38 15.70
CA ASN A 34 2.41 -9.26 15.18
C ASN A 34 3.11 -7.92 15.47
N HIS A 35 3.18 -7.06 14.47
CA HIS A 35 3.69 -5.70 14.57
C HIS A 35 2.62 -4.74 14.04
N THR A 36 2.13 -3.86 14.91
CA THR A 36 1.16 -2.83 14.50
C THR A 36 1.84 -1.83 13.56
N GLY A 37 1.17 -1.52 12.45
CA GLY A 37 1.55 -0.48 11.51
C GLY A 37 1.25 0.92 12.05
N TYR A 38 1.15 1.90 11.16
CA TYR A 38 0.68 3.24 11.54
C TYR A 38 -0.83 3.29 11.35
N LEU A 39 -1.58 3.31 12.46
CA LEU A 39 -3.04 3.38 12.42
C LEU A 39 -3.45 4.82 12.12
N VAL A 40 -3.50 5.21 10.84
CA VAL A 40 -3.67 6.63 10.43
C VAL A 40 -4.97 7.26 10.96
N ASN A 41 -6.02 6.47 11.14
CA ASN A 41 -7.31 6.90 11.71
C ASN A 41 -7.29 7.10 13.24
N GLU A 42 -6.22 6.72 13.91
CA GLU A 42 -6.06 6.87 15.37
C GLU A 42 -4.84 7.74 15.69
N TYR A 43 -3.67 7.38 15.15
CA TYR A 43 -2.38 7.95 15.51
C TYR A 43 -2.17 9.36 14.95
N ALA A 44 -2.80 9.71 13.84
CA ALA A 44 -2.73 11.06 13.28
C ALA A 44 -3.47 12.10 14.14
N TYR A 45 -4.35 11.64 15.04
CA TYR A 45 -5.15 12.49 15.94
C TYR A 45 -4.64 12.47 17.39
N SER A 46 -3.46 11.89 17.63
CA SER A 46 -2.82 11.83 18.94
C SER A 46 -1.61 12.76 19.00
N ASP A 47 -1.48 13.53 20.08
CA ASP A 47 -0.29 14.36 20.34
C ASP A 47 0.96 13.50 20.65
N SER A 48 0.77 12.25 21.07
CA SER A 48 1.85 11.33 21.40
C SER A 48 1.48 9.91 20.95
N PRO A 49 1.49 9.62 19.64
CA PRO A 49 1.14 8.30 19.13
C PRO A 49 2.18 7.26 19.55
N PRO A 50 1.79 5.98 19.68
CA PRO A 50 2.74 4.90 19.93
C PRO A 50 3.83 4.84 18.86
N LYS A 51 5.04 4.43 19.25
CA LYS A 51 6.10 4.11 18.29
C LYS A 51 5.65 2.94 17.41
N SER A 52 5.87 3.04 16.11
CA SER A 52 5.46 2.03 15.13
C SER A 52 6.62 1.67 14.20
N ILE A 53 6.53 0.48 13.59
CA ILE A 53 7.35 0.10 12.44
C ILE A 53 6.84 0.77 11.15
N GLY A 54 5.56 1.11 11.10
CA GLY A 54 4.93 1.79 9.98
C GLY A 54 5.31 3.27 9.99
N TRP A 55 5.55 3.79 8.79
CA TRP A 55 5.81 5.21 8.58
C TRP A 55 4.52 6.00 8.84
N SER A 56 4.63 7.16 9.49
CA SER A 56 3.48 8.02 9.69
C SER A 56 3.14 8.76 8.41
N THR A 57 1.87 9.11 8.24
CA THR A 57 1.35 9.85 7.08
C THR A 57 0.17 10.73 7.50
N THR A 58 -0.13 11.75 6.70
CA THR A 58 -1.30 12.64 6.85
C THR A 58 -2.49 12.22 5.98
N ALA A 59 -2.46 11.03 5.35
CA ALA A 59 -3.56 10.45 4.58
C ALA A 59 -4.75 9.99 5.46
N THR A 60 -5.30 10.90 6.26
CA THR A 60 -6.38 10.63 7.23
C THR A 60 -7.74 10.38 6.60
N ASP A 61 -7.89 10.74 5.33
CA ASP A 61 -9.01 10.36 4.47
C ASP A 61 -8.91 8.91 3.97
N LEU A 62 -7.86 8.18 4.41
CA LEU A 62 -7.48 6.85 3.97
C LEU A 62 -7.13 6.79 2.47
N GLY A 63 -6.95 7.95 1.84
CA GLY A 63 -6.89 8.13 0.40
C GLY A 63 -5.58 7.68 -0.25
N PHE A 64 -5.26 8.29 -1.38
CA PHE A 64 -4.19 7.87 -2.27
C PHE A 64 -3.32 9.06 -2.67
N GLU A 65 -2.17 8.79 -3.29
CA GLU A 65 -1.55 9.71 -4.25
C GLU A 65 -2.00 9.37 -5.68
N ASP A 66 -2.01 10.34 -6.57
CA ASP A 66 -2.45 10.16 -7.96
C ASP A 66 -1.32 10.45 -8.99
N GLY A 67 -1.66 10.41 -10.28
CA GLY A 67 -0.68 10.60 -11.35
C GLY A 67 0.05 11.94 -11.32
N THR A 68 -0.55 12.97 -10.71
CA THR A 68 0.04 14.32 -10.60
C THR A 68 1.18 14.39 -9.59
N GLN A 69 1.29 13.39 -8.70
CA GLN A 69 2.22 13.37 -7.57
C GLN A 69 3.32 12.30 -7.72
N LEU A 70 3.42 11.64 -8.88
CA LEU A 70 4.37 10.53 -9.08
C LEU A 70 5.85 10.95 -9.05
N SER A 71 6.14 12.23 -9.23
CA SER A 71 7.47 12.80 -9.05
C SER A 71 7.69 13.47 -7.70
N ASP A 72 6.67 13.49 -6.83
CA ASP A 72 6.72 14.16 -5.54
C ASP A 72 7.16 13.19 -4.43
N PRO A 73 7.80 13.67 -3.35
CA PRO A 73 8.23 12.82 -2.23
C PRO A 73 7.11 12.05 -1.53
N ASP A 74 5.84 12.38 -1.79
CA ASP A 74 4.68 11.69 -1.24
C ASP A 74 4.49 10.30 -1.86
N ILE A 75 4.87 10.06 -3.12
CA ILE A 75 4.77 8.72 -3.72
C ILE A 75 5.68 7.67 -3.04
N ILE A 76 6.71 8.14 -2.32
CA ILE A 76 7.72 7.29 -1.68
C ILE A 76 7.07 6.44 -0.58
N CYS A 77 6.42 7.11 0.38
CA CYS A 77 5.84 6.50 1.58
C CYS A 77 4.53 7.19 2.02
N HIS A 78 3.73 7.61 1.04
CA HIS A 78 2.50 8.40 1.19
C HIS A 78 2.73 9.85 1.66
N ARG A 79 1.66 10.66 1.56
CA ARG A 79 1.57 12.06 1.97
C ARG A 79 2.25 12.34 3.29
N ASP A 80 3.19 13.28 3.26
CA ASP A 80 3.98 13.71 4.42
C ASP A 80 4.66 12.54 5.16
N GLY A 81 4.95 11.44 4.45
CA GLY A 81 5.48 10.21 5.02
C GLY A 81 6.74 10.43 5.85
N LYS A 82 6.75 10.03 7.14
CA LYS A 82 7.91 10.11 8.05
C LYS A 82 8.30 8.75 8.59
N ASN A 83 9.60 8.58 8.83
CA ASN A 83 10.22 7.32 9.25
C ASN A 83 9.50 6.67 10.45
N GLY A 84 9.26 5.37 10.35
CA GLY A 84 8.89 4.55 11.51
C GLY A 84 9.99 4.58 12.58
N ALA A 85 9.61 4.55 13.85
CA ALA A 85 10.54 4.63 14.98
C ALA A 85 11.11 3.27 15.41
N LEU A 86 10.53 2.17 14.92
CA LEU A 86 10.91 0.79 15.22
C LEU A 86 11.19 0.04 13.91
N SER A 87 11.84 -1.12 13.99
CA SER A 87 12.02 -2.06 12.87
C SER A 87 11.52 -3.44 13.28
N ALA A 88 10.87 -4.18 12.38
CA ALA A 88 10.48 -5.58 12.62
C ALA A 88 11.62 -6.53 12.26
N ASP A 89 12.00 -7.42 13.18
CA ASP A 89 13.01 -8.45 12.90
C ASP A 89 12.43 -9.51 11.96
N VAL A 90 13.05 -9.67 10.79
CA VAL A 90 12.64 -10.62 9.75
C VAL A 90 13.82 -11.48 9.33
N LYS A 91 13.58 -12.75 8.99
CA LYS A 91 14.64 -13.62 8.46
C LYS A 91 14.58 -13.59 6.93
N ALA A 92 15.72 -13.47 6.26
CA ALA A 92 15.78 -13.67 4.82
C ALA A 92 15.23 -15.07 4.46
N GLY A 93 14.43 -15.16 3.40
CA GLY A 93 13.69 -16.36 2.99
C GLY A 93 12.42 -16.65 3.79
N SER A 94 12.04 -15.81 4.77
CA SER A 94 10.78 -15.96 5.52
C SER A 94 9.67 -15.11 4.93
N ASP A 95 8.43 -15.53 5.22
CA ASP A 95 7.23 -14.82 4.83
C ASP A 95 6.86 -13.72 5.84
N ILE A 96 6.32 -12.63 5.31
CA ILE A 96 5.63 -11.57 6.05
C ILE A 96 4.17 -11.56 5.58
N ASP A 97 3.24 -11.66 6.52
CA ASP A 97 1.81 -11.51 6.26
C ASP A 97 1.36 -10.08 6.56
N ILE A 98 0.97 -9.34 5.53
CA ILE A 98 0.59 -7.93 5.58
C ILE A 98 -0.92 -7.83 5.67
N GLN A 99 -1.42 -7.10 6.67
CA GLN A 99 -2.85 -7.00 6.98
C GLN A 99 -3.38 -5.60 6.67
N TRP A 100 -4.14 -5.50 5.60
CA TRP A 100 -4.89 -4.30 5.26
C TRP A 100 -6.17 -4.21 6.08
N THR A 101 -6.68 -2.99 6.24
CA THR A 101 -8.11 -2.80 6.53
C THR A 101 -8.95 -3.34 5.37
N GLU A 102 -10.28 -3.35 5.52
CA GLU A 102 -11.18 -3.79 4.45
C GLU A 102 -10.89 -3.05 3.13
N TRP A 103 -10.61 -3.81 2.08
CA TRP A 103 -10.35 -3.26 0.74
C TRP A 103 -11.62 -3.30 -0.12
N PRO A 104 -12.01 -2.21 -0.79
CA PRO A 104 -13.20 -2.22 -1.63
C PRO A 104 -13.05 -3.12 -2.85
N GLU A 105 -14.05 -3.95 -3.13
CA GLU A 105 -14.04 -4.85 -4.30
C GLU A 105 -13.89 -4.10 -5.63
N SER A 106 -14.46 -2.89 -5.74
CA SER A 106 -14.34 -2.08 -6.96
C SER A 106 -12.91 -1.62 -7.26
N HIS A 107 -12.00 -1.62 -6.28
CA HIS A 107 -10.63 -1.13 -6.42
C HIS A 107 -9.70 -2.23 -6.94
N HIS A 108 -10.03 -2.72 -8.14
CA HIS A 108 -9.21 -3.68 -8.88
C HIS A 108 -7.85 -3.08 -9.26
N GLY A 109 -6.79 -3.86 -9.11
CA GLY A 109 -5.46 -3.45 -9.57
C GLY A 109 -4.31 -4.28 -8.99
N PRO A 110 -3.06 -3.95 -9.34
CA PRO A 110 -1.92 -4.70 -8.87
C PRO A 110 -1.64 -4.49 -7.39
N VAL A 111 -0.98 -5.48 -6.80
CA VAL A 111 -0.33 -5.40 -5.48
C VAL A 111 1.17 -5.60 -5.70
N ILE A 112 1.99 -4.70 -5.17
CA ILE A 112 3.42 -4.63 -5.43
C ILE A 112 4.18 -4.42 -4.13
N THR A 113 5.29 -5.12 -3.93
CA THR A 113 6.17 -4.94 -2.77
C THR A 113 7.60 -4.69 -3.22
N TYR A 114 8.23 -3.69 -2.60
CA TYR A 114 9.61 -3.29 -2.80
C TYR A 114 10.38 -3.31 -1.49
N LEU A 115 11.70 -3.42 -1.60
CA LEU A 115 12.64 -3.13 -0.51
C LEU A 115 13.61 -2.03 -0.96
N ALA A 116 14.03 -1.19 -0.03
CA ALA A 116 15.14 -0.26 -0.19
C ALA A 116 16.06 -0.34 1.04
N SER A 117 17.36 -0.51 0.82
CA SER A 117 18.33 -0.52 1.92
C SER A 117 18.37 0.87 2.58
N CYS A 118 18.29 0.90 3.90
CA CYS A 118 18.47 2.14 4.67
C CYS A 118 19.95 2.55 4.77
N ASN A 119 20.87 1.64 4.44
CA ASN A 119 22.33 1.80 4.60
C ASN A 119 22.71 2.28 6.02
N GLY A 120 21.95 1.84 7.02
CA GLY A 120 21.96 2.35 8.39
C GLY A 120 20.60 2.14 9.04
N ASP A 121 20.28 2.98 10.03
CA ASP A 121 19.03 2.94 10.78
C ASP A 121 17.87 3.56 9.98
N CYS A 122 16.83 2.76 9.71
CA CYS A 122 15.66 3.24 8.96
C CYS A 122 14.85 4.31 9.69
N SER A 123 15.00 4.47 11.00
CA SER A 123 14.33 5.53 11.77
C SER A 123 14.86 6.94 11.47
N SER A 124 15.97 7.05 10.73
CA SER A 124 16.62 8.32 10.38
C SER A 124 16.97 8.46 8.90
N VAL A 125 16.60 7.48 8.07
CA VAL A 125 16.94 7.49 6.63
C VAL A 125 16.23 8.63 5.89
N ASP A 126 16.96 9.30 5.02
CA ASP A 126 16.39 10.28 4.10
C ASP A 126 15.60 9.55 3.00
N LYS A 127 14.27 9.65 3.05
CA LYS A 127 13.37 8.90 2.16
C LYS A 127 13.61 9.17 0.68
N THR A 128 14.08 10.37 0.34
CA THR A 128 14.36 10.78 -1.05
C THR A 128 15.57 10.09 -1.66
N LYS A 129 16.38 9.40 -0.83
CA LYS A 129 17.56 8.63 -1.24
C LYS A 129 17.31 7.13 -1.26
N LEU A 130 16.11 6.68 -0.91
CA LEU A 130 15.76 5.26 -0.95
C LEU A 130 15.65 4.80 -2.40
N GLU A 131 16.45 3.80 -2.75
CA GLU A 131 16.43 3.13 -4.04
C GLU A 131 15.73 1.78 -3.89
N PHE A 132 14.53 1.67 -4.43
CA PHE A 132 13.62 0.54 -4.29
C PHE A 132 13.86 -0.50 -5.38
N PHE A 133 14.06 -1.76 -4.98
CA PHE A 133 14.02 -2.91 -5.88
C PHE A 133 12.76 -3.73 -5.59
N LYS A 134 12.10 -4.20 -6.66
CA LYS A 134 10.83 -4.91 -6.59
C LYS A 134 11.06 -6.37 -6.19
N ILE A 135 10.38 -6.87 -5.17
CA ILE A 135 10.51 -8.26 -4.68
C ILE A 135 9.27 -9.11 -4.90
N ASP A 136 8.10 -8.49 -5.09
CA ASP A 136 6.84 -9.16 -5.38
C ASP A 136 5.94 -8.24 -6.20
N ALA A 137 5.19 -8.81 -7.14
CA ALA A 137 4.22 -8.06 -7.96
C ALA A 137 3.20 -8.99 -8.61
N VAL A 138 1.93 -8.75 -8.34
CA VAL A 138 0.80 -9.46 -8.95
C VAL A 138 -0.17 -8.45 -9.53
N GLY A 139 -0.38 -8.53 -10.86
CA GLY A 139 -1.30 -7.65 -11.60
C GLY A 139 -2.61 -8.36 -11.92
N LEU A 140 -3.01 -8.31 -13.18
CA LEU A 140 -4.15 -9.09 -13.70
C LEU A 140 -3.82 -10.59 -13.65
N ILE A 141 -4.64 -11.36 -12.93
CA ILE A 141 -4.56 -12.82 -12.78
C ILE A 141 -5.41 -13.51 -13.87
N ASP A 142 -6.63 -13.02 -14.10
CA ASP A 142 -7.54 -13.53 -15.12
C ASP A 142 -8.36 -12.37 -15.73
N GLY A 143 -8.16 -12.10 -17.02
CA GLY A 143 -8.88 -11.06 -17.78
C GLY A 143 -10.07 -11.59 -18.59
N SER A 144 -10.47 -12.85 -18.41
CA SER A 144 -11.53 -13.48 -19.22
C SER A 144 -12.90 -12.81 -19.07
N ASN A 145 -13.18 -12.22 -17.91
CA ASN A 145 -14.39 -11.45 -17.62
C ASN A 145 -13.98 -10.09 -17.09
N VAL A 146 -14.35 -9.02 -17.80
CA VAL A 146 -14.11 -7.63 -17.40
C VAL A 146 -14.82 -7.32 -16.06
N PRO A 147 -14.19 -6.61 -15.09
CA PRO A 147 -12.87 -5.96 -15.17
C PRO A 147 -11.66 -6.88 -14.91
N GLY A 148 -11.88 -8.16 -14.66
CA GLY A 148 -10.86 -9.18 -14.41
C GLY A 148 -10.73 -9.54 -12.93
N ASN A 149 -9.88 -10.53 -12.65
CA ASN A 149 -9.41 -10.87 -11.32
C ASN A 149 -7.97 -10.39 -11.16
N TRP A 150 -7.68 -9.63 -10.10
CA TRP A 150 -6.44 -8.90 -9.90
C TRP A 150 -5.75 -9.29 -8.58
N GLY A 151 -4.56 -8.74 -8.36
CA GLY A 151 -3.85 -8.84 -7.07
C GLY A 151 -4.74 -8.43 -5.89
N THR A 152 -5.51 -7.36 -6.02
CA THR A 152 -6.44 -6.92 -4.95
C THR A 152 -7.58 -7.91 -4.69
N ASP A 153 -8.08 -8.61 -5.71
CA ASP A 153 -9.09 -9.66 -5.53
C ASP A 153 -8.53 -10.87 -4.77
N LYS A 154 -7.28 -11.25 -5.06
CA LYS A 154 -6.54 -12.27 -4.28
C LYS A 154 -6.38 -11.83 -2.82
N LEU A 155 -6.04 -10.56 -2.58
CA LEU A 155 -5.90 -9.96 -1.24
C LEU A 155 -7.22 -10.01 -0.46
N ILE A 156 -8.34 -9.59 -1.07
CA ILE A 156 -9.67 -9.62 -0.47
C ILE A 156 -10.06 -11.06 -0.12
N LYS A 157 -9.85 -12.01 -1.03
CA LYS A 157 -10.14 -13.44 -0.81
C LYS A 157 -9.32 -14.04 0.33
N ALA A 158 -8.15 -13.51 0.62
CA ALA A 158 -7.31 -13.88 1.78
C ALA A 158 -7.72 -13.18 3.09
N GLY A 159 -8.85 -12.47 3.09
CA GLY A 159 -9.34 -11.71 4.24
C GLY A 159 -8.54 -10.41 4.46
N ASN A 160 -8.27 -9.69 3.37
CA ASN A 160 -7.47 -8.47 3.31
C ASN A 160 -6.00 -8.68 3.76
N ARG A 161 -5.43 -9.80 3.31
CA ARG A 161 -4.06 -10.21 3.63
C ARG A 161 -3.21 -10.38 2.39
N TRP A 162 -1.94 -10.02 2.50
CA TRP A 162 -0.95 -10.23 1.46
C TRP A 162 0.32 -10.85 2.04
N THR A 163 0.71 -12.02 1.53
CA THR A 163 1.95 -12.67 1.95
C THR A 163 3.05 -12.36 0.96
N VAL A 164 4.18 -11.84 1.45
CA VAL A 164 5.41 -11.62 0.69
C VAL A 164 6.57 -12.38 1.32
N THR A 165 7.38 -13.04 0.48
CA THR A 165 8.61 -13.70 0.93
C THR A 165 9.77 -12.73 0.80
N ILE A 166 10.53 -12.52 1.88
CA ILE A 166 11.79 -11.77 1.80
C ILE A 166 12.81 -12.62 1.06
N PRO A 167 13.49 -12.11 0.02
CA PRO A 167 14.51 -12.90 -0.70
C PRO A 167 15.56 -13.46 0.26
N ASP A 168 16.00 -14.70 0.02
CA ASP A 168 17.00 -15.37 0.85
C ASP A 168 18.44 -14.99 0.49
N SER A 169 18.65 -14.39 -0.69
CA SER A 169 19.95 -13.99 -1.24
C SER A 169 20.38 -12.57 -0.86
N ILE A 170 19.47 -11.68 -0.46
CA ILE A 170 19.81 -10.29 -0.14
C ILE A 170 20.66 -10.21 1.13
N ALA A 171 21.52 -9.19 1.19
CA ALA A 171 22.34 -8.93 2.36
C ALA A 171 21.49 -8.62 3.61
N ALA A 172 21.91 -9.10 4.78
CA ALA A 172 21.36 -8.64 6.05
C ALA A 172 21.51 -7.12 6.21
N GLY A 173 20.54 -6.48 6.87
CA GLY A 173 20.53 -5.04 7.06
C GLY A 173 19.15 -4.51 7.41
N GLU A 174 19.04 -3.21 7.59
CA GLU A 174 17.73 -2.57 7.70
C GLU A 174 17.25 -2.08 6.33
N TYR A 175 15.97 -2.33 6.07
CA TYR A 175 15.30 -2.03 4.83
C TYR A 175 13.97 -1.32 5.11
N VAL A 176 13.63 -0.36 4.26
CA VAL A 176 12.23 0.07 4.12
C VAL A 176 11.55 -0.90 3.18
N MET A 177 10.52 -1.60 3.67
CA MET A 177 9.56 -2.29 2.83
C MET A 177 8.47 -1.32 2.42
N ARG A 178 8.35 -1.07 1.11
CA ARG A 178 7.26 -0.29 0.52
C ARG A 178 6.28 -1.28 -0.13
N HIS A 179 5.13 -1.47 0.50
CA HIS A 179 4.04 -2.29 -0.01
C HIS A 179 2.94 -1.39 -0.56
N GLU A 180 2.38 -1.71 -1.71
CA GLU A 180 1.48 -0.81 -2.43
C GLU A 180 0.37 -1.56 -3.15
N ILE A 181 -0.82 -0.99 -3.08
CA ILE A 181 -1.91 -1.26 -4.02
C ILE A 181 -1.98 -0.08 -5.00
N ILE A 182 -2.18 -0.36 -6.28
CA ILE A 182 -2.56 0.67 -7.26
C ILE A 182 -3.99 0.37 -7.72
N ALA A 183 -4.98 1.17 -7.33
CA ALA A 183 -6.35 0.97 -7.77
C ALA A 183 -6.56 1.58 -9.17
N LEU A 184 -7.11 0.79 -10.09
CA LEU A 184 -7.23 1.11 -11.51
C LEU A 184 -8.66 1.38 -11.96
N HIS A 185 -9.62 1.43 -11.04
CA HIS A 185 -11.04 1.57 -11.36
C HIS A 185 -11.40 2.87 -12.09
N SER A 186 -10.52 3.87 -12.07
CA SER A 186 -10.64 5.14 -12.82
C SER A 186 -9.47 5.38 -13.78
N ALA A 187 -8.54 4.43 -13.90
CA ALA A 187 -7.25 4.58 -14.59
C ALA A 187 -7.34 4.71 -16.12
N GLY A 188 -8.53 4.59 -16.72
CA GLY A 188 -8.74 4.87 -18.14
C GLY A 188 -8.58 6.36 -18.48
N THR A 189 -8.59 7.23 -17.47
CA THR A 189 -8.32 8.67 -17.59
C THR A 189 -6.94 8.97 -17.02
N LYS A 190 -6.20 9.86 -17.69
CA LYS A 190 -4.89 10.32 -17.23
C LYS A 190 -4.97 10.83 -15.78
N ASP A 191 -3.95 10.49 -15.00
CA ASP A 191 -3.77 10.86 -13.59
C ASP A 191 -4.80 10.27 -12.60
N GLN A 192 -5.69 9.37 -13.04
CA GLN A 192 -6.77 8.82 -12.19
C GLN A 192 -6.49 7.41 -11.63
N ALA A 193 -5.29 6.85 -11.86
CA ALA A 193 -4.83 5.71 -11.09
C ALA A 193 -4.48 6.15 -9.66
N GLN A 194 -4.83 5.33 -8.68
CA GLN A 194 -4.73 5.69 -7.26
C GLN A 194 -3.70 4.82 -6.56
N PHE A 195 -2.69 5.43 -5.96
CA PHE A 195 -1.53 4.76 -5.37
C PHE A 195 -1.63 4.78 -3.85
N TYR A 196 -1.51 3.61 -3.22
CA TYR A 196 -1.60 3.44 -1.76
C TYR A 196 -0.29 2.87 -1.20
N PRO A 197 0.82 3.62 -1.24
CA PRO A 197 2.09 3.16 -0.68
C PRO A 197 2.03 3.11 0.85
N GLN A 198 2.51 2.02 1.42
CA GLN A 198 2.61 1.78 2.86
C GLN A 198 4.04 1.34 3.17
N CYS A 199 4.78 2.18 3.91
CA CYS A 199 6.17 1.90 4.26
C CYS A 199 6.30 1.36 5.68
N LEU A 200 7.11 0.31 5.82
CA LEU A 200 7.43 -0.32 7.10
C LEU A 200 8.93 -0.58 7.20
N ASN A 201 9.51 -0.33 8.36
CA ASN A 201 10.92 -0.65 8.61
C ASN A 201 11.07 -2.13 8.99
N LEU A 202 11.99 -2.81 8.31
CA LEU A 202 12.38 -4.18 8.56
C LEU A 202 13.86 -4.24 8.93
N LYS A 203 14.20 -5.19 9.81
CA LYS A 203 15.57 -5.59 10.10
C LYS A 203 15.76 -7.03 9.64
N VAL A 204 16.35 -7.17 8.46
CA VAL A 204 16.60 -8.47 7.82
C VAL A 204 17.83 -9.12 8.44
N THR A 205 17.68 -10.38 8.84
CA THR A 205 18.74 -11.22 9.42
C THR A 205 19.00 -12.45 8.57
N GLY A 206 20.22 -12.98 8.63
CA GLY A 206 20.67 -14.06 7.74
C GLY A 206 20.83 -13.57 6.31
N GLY A 207 20.50 -14.41 5.33
CA GLY A 207 20.51 -14.04 3.92
C GLY A 207 21.84 -14.31 3.22
N GLY A 208 22.02 -13.67 2.08
CA GLY A 208 23.22 -13.77 1.25
C GLY A 208 24.01 -12.46 1.21
N SER A 209 24.49 -12.09 0.02
CA SER A 209 25.31 -10.90 -0.21
C SER A 209 24.75 -9.97 -1.27
N ASP A 210 23.59 -10.30 -1.85
CA ASP A 210 23.04 -9.55 -2.96
C ASP A 210 22.64 -8.14 -2.52
N LYS A 211 22.97 -7.19 -3.37
CA LYS A 211 22.60 -5.77 -3.25
C LYS A 211 21.93 -5.38 -4.57
N PRO A 212 20.65 -5.72 -4.77
CA PRO A 212 19.96 -5.43 -6.01
C PRO A 212 19.96 -3.93 -6.31
N ASP A 213 20.16 -3.56 -7.57
CA ASP A 213 20.05 -2.16 -7.99
C ASP A 213 18.60 -1.69 -7.78
N GLY A 214 18.45 -0.52 -7.14
CA GLY A 214 17.15 0.07 -6.85
C GLY A 214 16.79 1.23 -7.77
N THR A 215 15.56 1.70 -7.65
CA THR A 215 15.02 2.88 -8.35
C THR A 215 14.51 3.87 -7.31
N LEU A 216 14.85 5.16 -7.44
CA LEU A 216 14.32 6.20 -6.56
C LEU A 216 12.79 6.19 -6.57
N GLY A 217 12.16 6.43 -5.42
CA GLY A 217 10.69 6.38 -5.29
C GLY A 217 9.96 7.27 -6.31
N GLU A 218 10.44 8.49 -6.51
CA GLU A 218 9.93 9.48 -7.50
C GLU A 218 10.18 9.10 -8.97
N LYS A 219 10.82 7.95 -9.20
CA LYS A 219 11.13 7.40 -10.54
C LYS A 219 10.54 6.00 -10.74
N LEU A 220 9.75 5.50 -9.79
CA LEU A 220 9.10 4.20 -9.94
C LEU A 220 8.09 4.22 -11.08
N TYR A 221 7.37 5.32 -11.27
CA TYR A 221 6.18 5.38 -12.10
C TYR A 221 6.14 6.62 -12.97
N THR A 222 5.48 6.52 -14.12
CA THR A 222 5.03 7.67 -14.89
C THR A 222 3.52 7.61 -15.13
N ASP A 223 2.89 8.77 -15.24
CA ASP A 223 1.45 8.93 -15.53
C ASP A 223 1.00 8.35 -16.88
N THR A 224 1.96 7.98 -17.73
CA THR A 224 1.74 7.39 -19.06
C THR A 224 2.21 5.94 -19.17
N ASP A 225 2.68 5.34 -18.07
CA ASP A 225 3.00 3.91 -18.07
C ASP A 225 1.74 3.11 -18.45
N LYS A 226 1.89 2.09 -19.30
CA LYS A 226 0.77 1.29 -19.82
C LYS A 226 -0.01 0.54 -18.72
N GLY A 227 0.57 0.37 -17.54
CA GLY A 227 -0.08 -0.22 -16.37
C GLY A 227 -0.76 0.79 -15.45
N ILE A 228 -0.56 2.09 -15.71
CA ILE A 228 -1.07 3.23 -14.93
C ILE A 228 -2.17 3.95 -15.70
N LEU A 229 -1.97 4.25 -16.98
CA LEU A 229 -3.02 4.74 -17.88
C LEU A 229 -3.61 3.55 -18.65
N VAL A 230 -4.69 2.97 -18.12
CA VAL A 230 -5.28 1.72 -18.61
C VAL A 230 -6.78 1.65 -18.34
N ASP A 231 -7.55 1.25 -19.34
CA ASP A 231 -8.99 0.98 -19.20
C ASP A 231 -9.25 -0.49 -18.85
N ILE A 232 -9.46 -0.77 -17.57
CA ILE A 232 -9.76 -2.12 -17.07
C ILE A 232 -11.18 -2.59 -17.41
N TYR A 233 -12.04 -1.72 -17.93
CA TYR A 233 -13.39 -2.08 -18.39
C TYR A 233 -13.43 -2.48 -19.87
N SER A 234 -12.27 -2.52 -20.51
CA SER A 234 -12.06 -3.05 -21.85
C SER A 234 -11.41 -4.44 -21.80
N SER A 235 -11.49 -5.19 -22.90
CA SER A 235 -10.79 -6.48 -23.00
C SER A 235 -9.27 -6.25 -22.96
N LEU A 236 -8.62 -6.63 -21.87
CA LEU A 236 -7.17 -6.59 -21.71
C LEU A 236 -6.56 -7.96 -22.06
N SER A 237 -5.78 -8.03 -23.15
CA SER A 237 -5.06 -9.26 -23.52
C SER A 237 -3.87 -9.53 -22.60
N ASN A 238 -3.28 -8.48 -22.02
CA ASN A 238 -2.23 -8.55 -21.03
C ASN A 238 -2.21 -7.25 -20.22
N TYR A 239 -1.84 -7.33 -18.94
CA TYR A 239 -1.55 -6.16 -18.10
C TYR A 239 -0.04 -5.94 -18.01
N VAL A 240 0.42 -4.72 -18.33
CA VAL A 240 1.84 -4.36 -18.22
C VAL A 240 2.08 -3.84 -16.82
N MET A 241 2.74 -4.66 -15.98
CA MET A 241 3.10 -4.28 -14.61
C MET A 241 3.96 -2.99 -14.61
N PRO A 242 3.55 -1.90 -13.91
CA PRO A 242 4.34 -0.68 -13.79
C PRO A 242 5.52 -0.87 -12.83
N GLY A 243 6.45 0.08 -12.79
CA GLY A 243 7.64 0.00 -11.93
C GLY A 243 8.80 -0.79 -12.52
N PRO A 244 9.96 -0.80 -11.83
CA PRO A 244 11.15 -1.53 -12.28
C PRO A 244 10.91 -3.04 -12.38
N LYS A 245 11.83 -3.74 -13.05
CA LYS A 245 11.77 -5.19 -13.19
C LYS A 245 11.77 -5.87 -11.82
N LEU A 246 11.03 -6.97 -11.70
CA LEU A 246 11.10 -7.85 -10.54
C LEU A 246 12.54 -8.37 -10.36
N TYR A 247 13.07 -8.26 -9.15
CA TYR A 247 14.35 -8.83 -8.78
C TYR A 247 14.30 -10.36 -8.91
N SER A 248 15.37 -10.92 -9.47
CA SER A 248 15.65 -12.35 -9.46
C SER A 248 17.08 -12.51 -9.00
N ALA A 249 17.29 -13.37 -8.01
CA ALA A 249 18.61 -13.88 -7.67
C ALA A 249 19.21 -14.68 -8.84
#